data_AF-Q4Z8X0-F1
#
_entry.id   AF-Q4Z8X0-F1
#
_cell.length_a   1.000
_cell.length_b   1.000
_cell.length_c   1.000
_cell.angle_alpha   90.00
_cell.angle_beta   90.00
_cell.angle_gamma   90.00
#
_symmetry.space_group_name_H-M   'P 1'
#
loop_
_entity.id
_entity.type
_entity.pdbx_description
1 polymer ?
#
loop_
_entity_poly.entity_id
_entity_poly.type
_entity_poly.pdbx_seq_one_letter_code
_entity_poly.pdbx_strand_id
1 'polypeptide(L)'
;VGTGYGRVTLPFSKEHIRSEILCHGLGAHLMYPQTRTVLDIGGQDTKGIQIDPAGIVENFQMNDRCAAGCGRYLGYIADEMNMGLHELGPMAMQSEKPARINSTCTVFAGAELRDRLSLGEKREDILAGLHRAIILRAISIISRSGGITNEFTFTGGVA
;
A
#
# COMPACT_ATOMS: atom_id res chain seq x y z
N VAL A 1 -1.89 -23.36 7.13
CA VAL A 1 -1.90 -22.19 8.04
C VAL A 1 -3.06 -21.29 7.63
N GLY A 2 -3.81 -20.73 8.57
CA GLY A 2 -4.88 -19.75 8.30
C GLY A 2 -4.44 -18.36 8.72
N THR A 3 -4.55 -17.36 7.84
CA THR A 3 -4.08 -15.98 8.08
C THR A 3 -5.02 -14.95 7.44
N GLY A 4 -4.69 -13.66 7.59
CA GLY A 4 -5.49 -12.54 7.10
C GLY A 4 -6.58 -12.09 8.07
N TYR A 5 -7.35 -11.09 7.64
CA TYR A 5 -8.44 -10.48 8.41
C TYR A 5 -9.49 -11.51 8.86
N GLY A 6 -9.94 -12.37 7.94
CA GLY A 6 -10.94 -13.41 8.19
C GLY A 6 -10.39 -14.68 8.85
N ARG A 7 -9.13 -14.73 9.30
CA ARG A 7 -8.47 -15.98 9.73
C ARG A 7 -9.25 -16.80 10.77
N VAL A 8 -10.00 -16.13 11.65
CA VAL A 8 -10.78 -16.77 12.73
C VAL A 8 -12.00 -17.54 12.23
N THR A 9 -12.44 -17.31 10.99
CA THR A 9 -13.56 -18.03 10.37
C THR A 9 -13.09 -19.15 9.44
N LEU A 10 -11.78 -19.28 9.21
CA LEU A 10 -11.22 -20.32 8.37
C LEU A 10 -11.28 -21.69 9.07
N PRO A 11 -11.41 -22.81 8.32
CA PRO A 11 -11.52 -24.15 8.88
C PRO A 11 -10.15 -24.73 9.32
N PHE A 12 -9.30 -23.93 9.96
CA PHE A 12 -8.03 -24.36 10.55
C PHE A 12 -8.15 -24.46 12.06
N SER A 13 -7.46 -25.43 12.66
CA SER A 13 -7.32 -25.50 14.13
C SER A 13 -6.68 -24.21 14.67
N LYS A 14 -6.99 -23.84 15.92
CA LYS A 14 -6.44 -22.65 16.59
C LYS A 14 -4.92 -22.56 16.53
N GLU A 15 -4.23 -23.69 16.67
CA GLU A 15 -2.77 -23.80 16.59
C GLU A 15 -2.18 -23.48 15.23
N HIS A 16 -2.99 -23.44 14.17
CA HIS A 16 -2.59 -23.11 12.80
C HIS A 16 -3.08 -21.73 12.34
N ILE A 17 -3.75 -20.97 13.20
CA ILE A 17 -4.12 -19.57 12.95
C ILE A 17 -2.94 -18.68 13.27
N ARG A 18 -2.52 -17.83 12.32
CA ARG A 18 -1.39 -16.92 12.46
C ARG A 18 -1.79 -15.51 12.03
N SER A 19 -1.12 -14.51 12.62
CA SER A 19 -1.27 -13.12 12.18
C SER A 19 -0.69 -12.95 10.77
N GLU A 20 -1.36 -12.17 9.93
CA GLU A 20 -0.85 -11.83 8.59
C GLU A 20 0.47 -11.06 8.65
N ILE A 21 0.69 -10.28 9.71
CA ILE A 21 1.95 -9.55 9.92
C ILE A 21 3.11 -10.53 10.04
N LEU A 22 2.93 -11.60 10.82
CA LEU A 22 3.94 -12.64 10.99
C LEU A 22 4.13 -13.44 9.69
N CYS A 23 3.03 -13.76 9.00
CA CYS A 23 3.08 -14.50 7.74
C CYS A 23 3.77 -13.70 6.62
N HIS A 24 3.46 -12.41 6.46
CA HIS A 24 4.12 -11.55 5.47
C HIS A 24 5.59 -11.33 5.82
N GLY A 25 5.91 -11.09 7.09
CA GLY A 25 7.30 -10.90 7.51
C GLY A 25 8.15 -12.14 7.24
N LEU A 26 7.71 -13.31 7.74
CA LEU A 26 8.42 -14.56 7.51
C LEU A 26 8.45 -14.94 6.03
N GLY A 27 7.33 -14.79 5.31
CA GLY A 27 7.24 -15.10 3.89
C GLY A 27 8.20 -14.28 3.04
N ALA A 28 8.29 -12.97 3.31
CA ALA A 28 9.23 -12.08 2.64
C ALA A 28 10.68 -12.48 2.93
N HIS A 29 11.02 -12.78 4.19
CA HIS A 29 12.36 -13.25 4.56
C HIS A 29 12.73 -14.59 3.91
N LEU A 30 11.79 -15.55 3.82
CA LEU A 30 12.04 -16.83 3.17
C LEU A 30 12.26 -16.69 1.66
N MET A 31 11.57 -15.76 1.01
CA MET A 31 11.73 -15.47 -0.42
C MET A 31 13.02 -14.67 -0.67
N TYR A 32 13.31 -13.71 0.21
CA TYR A 32 14.45 -12.81 0.12
C TYR A 32 15.14 -12.70 1.50
N PRO A 33 16.19 -13.52 1.76
CA PRO A 33 16.81 -13.66 3.09
C PRO A 33 17.37 -12.37 3.71
N GLN A 34 17.61 -11.35 2.88
CA GLN A 34 18.17 -10.07 3.34
C GLN A 34 17.08 -9.06 3.71
N THR A 35 15.81 -9.38 3.51
CA THR A 35 14.68 -8.51 3.85
C THR A 35 14.70 -8.20 5.34
N ARG A 36 14.70 -6.90 5.68
CA ARG A 36 14.53 -6.39 7.05
C ARG A 36 13.34 -5.46 7.18
N THR A 37 12.86 -4.92 6.07
CA THR A 37 11.68 -4.06 6.06
C THR A 37 10.69 -4.57 5.02
N VAL A 38 9.45 -4.82 5.44
CA VAL A 38 8.34 -5.14 4.54
C VAL A 38 7.32 -4.02 4.55
N LEU A 39 6.95 -3.56 3.37
CA LEU A 39 5.72 -2.80 3.15
C LEU A 39 4.65 -3.78 2.64
N ASP A 40 3.49 -3.82 3.27
CA ASP A 40 2.32 -4.53 2.79
C ASP A 40 1.21 -3.50 2.56
N ILE A 41 0.81 -3.30 1.30
CA ILE A 41 -0.36 -2.47 0.98
C ILE A 41 -1.45 -3.38 0.45
N GLY A 42 -2.43 -3.64 1.32
CA GLY A 42 -3.63 -4.40 0.99
C GLY A 42 -4.74 -3.53 0.43
N GLY A 43 -5.93 -4.11 0.30
CA GLY A 43 -7.12 -3.40 -0.17
C GLY A 43 -7.68 -2.39 0.84
N GLN A 44 -7.49 -2.63 2.15
CA GLN A 44 -8.12 -1.84 3.21
C GLN A 44 -7.12 -1.20 4.18
N ASP A 45 -5.93 -1.76 4.30
CA ASP A 45 -4.92 -1.31 5.24
C ASP A 45 -3.52 -1.25 4.60
N THR A 46 -2.59 -0.68 5.36
CA THR A 46 -1.17 -0.62 5.01
C THR A 46 -0.34 -0.92 6.23
N LYS A 47 0.69 -1.75 6.07
CA LYS A 47 1.57 -2.21 7.15
C LYS A 47 3.03 -1.96 6.80
N GLY A 48 3.78 -1.42 7.74
CA GLY A 48 5.25 -1.41 7.72
C GLY A 48 5.75 -2.36 8.79
N ILE A 49 6.54 -3.36 8.41
CA ILE A 49 6.94 -4.49 9.27
C ILE A 49 8.48 -4.54 9.29
N GLN A 50 9.06 -4.59 10.48
CA GLN A 50 10.50 -4.77 10.68
C GLN A 50 10.79 -6.21 11.12
N ILE A 51 11.83 -6.79 10.55
CA ILE A 51 12.15 -8.21 10.67
C ILE A 51 13.62 -8.36 11.00
N ASP A 52 13.95 -9.25 11.92
CA ASP A 52 15.31 -9.58 12.31
C ASP A 52 16.02 -10.49 11.28
N PRO A 53 17.32 -10.80 11.47
CA PRO A 53 18.04 -11.70 10.58
C PRO A 53 17.55 -13.15 10.53
N ALA A 54 16.69 -13.57 11.46
CA ALA A 54 16.10 -14.91 11.51
C ALA A 54 14.67 -14.96 10.93
N GLY A 55 14.15 -13.84 10.40
CA GLY A 55 12.80 -13.76 9.85
C GLY A 55 11.70 -13.51 10.90
N ILE A 56 12.07 -13.12 12.12
CA ILE A 56 11.14 -12.81 13.21
C ILE A 56 10.76 -11.34 13.17
N VAL A 57 9.47 -11.03 13.27
CA VAL A 57 8.97 -9.66 13.32
C VAL A 57 9.34 -9.01 14.65
N GLU A 58 10.09 -7.91 14.59
CA GLU A 58 10.52 -7.13 15.77
C GLU A 58 9.59 -5.97 16.08
N ASN A 59 9.08 -5.31 15.03
CA ASN A 59 8.20 -4.16 15.17
C ASN A 59 7.26 -4.06 13.95
N PHE A 60 6.11 -3.41 14.12
CA PHE A 60 5.26 -3.06 12.98
C PHE A 60 4.45 -1.78 13.26
N GLN A 61 4.01 -1.14 12.19
CA GLN A 61 3.02 -0.07 12.20
C GLN A 61 1.96 -0.38 11.15
N MET A 62 0.71 -0.07 11.46
CA MET A 62 -0.41 -0.29 10.55
C MET A 62 -1.33 0.93 10.51
N ASN A 63 -1.90 1.20 9.34
CA ASN A 63 -3.06 2.07 9.18
C ASN A 63 -4.22 1.24 8.65
N ASP A 64 -5.24 1.04 9.47
CA ASP A 64 -6.46 0.26 9.18
C ASP A 64 -7.75 1.09 9.23
N ARG A 65 -7.67 2.36 9.65
CA ARG A 65 -8.85 3.23 9.83
C ARG A 65 -9.13 4.12 8.63
N CYS A 66 -8.18 4.27 7.72
CA CYS A 66 -8.27 5.23 6.62
C CYS A 66 -8.00 4.55 5.29
N ALA A 67 -8.94 4.69 4.35
CA ALA A 67 -8.78 4.25 2.98
C ALA A 67 -7.63 4.97 2.24
N ALA A 68 -7.22 6.14 2.73
CA ALA A 68 -6.10 6.85 2.14
C ALA A 68 -4.81 6.08 2.40
N GLY A 69 -4.12 5.71 1.32
CA GLY A 69 -2.87 4.97 1.36
C GLY A 69 -2.98 3.45 1.10
N CYS A 70 -4.19 2.92 0.89
CA CYS A 70 -4.39 1.50 0.56
C CYS A 70 -5.10 1.30 -0.80
N GLY A 71 -5.28 0.06 -1.23
CA GLY A 71 -5.85 -0.27 -2.55
C GLY A 71 -7.25 0.30 -2.78
N ARG A 72 -8.06 0.51 -1.74
CA ARG A 72 -9.39 1.16 -1.85
C ARG A 72 -9.30 2.57 -2.42
N TYR A 73 -8.23 3.31 -2.14
CA TYR A 73 -7.98 4.63 -2.73
C TYR A 73 -7.75 4.54 -4.25
N LEU A 74 -6.94 3.57 -4.70
CA LEU A 74 -6.70 3.35 -6.13
C LEU A 74 -7.96 2.88 -6.86
N GLY A 75 -8.75 1.99 -6.25
CA GLY A 75 -10.05 1.59 -6.79
C GLY A 75 -10.99 2.78 -7.00
N TYR A 76 -11.06 3.68 -6.03
CA TYR A 76 -11.86 4.90 -6.17
C TYR A 76 -11.36 5.82 -7.30
N ILE A 77 -10.04 5.98 -7.46
CA ILE A 77 -9.47 6.76 -8.57
C ILE A 77 -9.77 6.12 -9.93
N ALA A 78 -9.65 4.79 -10.03
CA ALA A 78 -10.00 4.05 -11.23
C ALA A 78 -11.46 4.30 -11.64
N ASP A 79 -12.39 4.24 -10.67
CA ASP A 79 -13.81 4.54 -10.90
C ASP A 79 -14.02 5.98 -11.39
N GLU A 80 -13.40 6.97 -10.73
CA GLU A 80 -13.49 8.39 -11.11
C GLU A 80 -12.90 8.68 -12.50
N MET A 81 -11.90 7.91 -12.91
CA MET A 81 -11.28 7.99 -14.22
C MET A 81 -11.97 7.11 -15.27
N ASN A 82 -12.97 6.31 -14.90
CA ASN A 82 -13.59 5.31 -15.77
C ASN A 82 -12.55 4.41 -16.45
N MET A 83 -11.64 3.85 -15.64
CA MET A 83 -10.55 2.98 -16.06
C MET A 83 -10.48 1.73 -15.19
N GLY A 84 -9.88 0.66 -15.70
CA GLY A 84 -9.49 -0.50 -14.91
C GLY A 84 -8.32 -0.17 -13.97
N LEU A 85 -8.34 -0.77 -12.78
CA LEU A 85 -7.27 -0.62 -11.78
C LEU A 85 -5.87 -0.94 -12.32
N HIS A 86 -5.78 -1.95 -13.21
CA HIS A 86 -4.54 -2.39 -13.84
C HIS A 86 -3.95 -1.37 -14.83
N GLU A 87 -4.74 -0.39 -15.27
CA GLU A 87 -4.31 0.64 -16.23
C GLU A 87 -3.66 1.85 -15.52
N LEU A 88 -3.89 2.01 -14.21
CA LEU A 88 -3.43 3.19 -13.46
C LEU A 88 -1.90 3.29 -13.42
N GLY A 89 -1.21 2.19 -13.14
CA GLY A 89 0.26 2.15 -13.07
C GLY A 89 0.92 2.49 -14.41
N PRO A 90 0.61 1.75 -15.49
CA PRO A 90 1.14 2.04 -16.83
C PRO A 90 0.87 3.48 -17.32
N MET A 91 -0.30 4.05 -16.99
CA MET A 91 -0.60 5.44 -17.34
C MET A 91 0.21 6.43 -16.50
N ALA A 92 0.32 6.23 -15.18
CA ALA A 92 1.11 7.09 -14.30
C ALA A 92 2.58 7.17 -14.72
N MET A 93 3.14 6.07 -15.26
CA MET A 93 4.52 6.01 -15.75
C MET A 93 4.78 6.86 -17.00
N GLN A 94 3.74 7.32 -17.69
CA GLN A 94 3.86 8.23 -18.84
C GLN A 94 3.94 9.71 -18.43
N SER A 95 3.82 10.01 -17.14
CA SER A 95 3.88 11.39 -16.64
C SER A 95 5.24 12.03 -16.89
N GLU A 96 5.21 13.24 -17.41
CA GLU A 96 6.38 14.10 -17.57
C GLU A 96 6.43 15.18 -16.48
N LYS A 97 5.27 15.54 -15.92
CA LYS A 97 5.12 16.60 -14.92
C LYS A 97 4.04 16.23 -13.90
N PRO A 98 4.36 15.38 -12.90
CA PRO A 98 3.39 14.93 -11.91
C PRO A 98 2.65 16.08 -11.23
N ALA A 99 1.32 15.98 -11.17
CA ALA A 99 0.49 16.97 -10.51
C ALA A 99 0.76 16.99 -9.00
N ARG A 100 0.77 18.19 -8.41
CA ARG A 100 0.92 18.32 -6.95
C ARG A 100 -0.42 18.11 -6.28
N ILE A 101 -0.68 16.90 -5.80
CA ILE A 101 -1.87 16.59 -5.00
C ILE A 101 -1.70 17.09 -3.57
N ASN A 102 -2.58 17.99 -3.13
CA ASN A 102 -2.55 18.54 -1.77
C ASN A 102 -3.45 17.74 -0.81
N SER A 103 -4.46 17.07 -1.36
CA SER A 103 -5.46 16.35 -0.58
C SER A 103 -4.94 15.01 -0.07
N THR A 104 -5.02 14.82 1.25
CA THR A 104 -4.64 13.56 1.90
C THR A 104 -5.82 12.60 2.05
N CYS A 105 -7.05 13.08 2.16
CA CYS A 105 -8.24 12.22 2.28
C CYS A 105 -8.65 11.69 0.89
N THR A 106 -9.02 10.41 0.79
CA THR A 106 -9.52 9.80 -0.45
C THR A 106 -10.66 10.60 -1.08
N VAL A 107 -11.60 11.09 -0.25
CA VAL A 107 -12.75 11.89 -0.70
C VAL A 107 -12.30 13.21 -1.34
N PHE A 108 -11.38 13.93 -0.69
CA PHE A 108 -10.87 15.19 -1.22
C PHE A 108 -9.93 14.99 -2.42
N ALA A 109 -9.18 13.89 -2.44
CA ALA A 109 -8.35 13.54 -3.59
C ALA A 109 -9.20 13.26 -4.85
N GLY A 110 -10.37 12.64 -4.73
CA GLY A 110 -11.30 12.49 -5.85
C GLY A 110 -11.88 13.82 -6.33
N ALA A 111 -12.19 14.73 -5.40
CA ALA A 111 -12.64 16.08 -5.77
C ALA A 111 -11.53 16.86 -6.51
N GLU A 112 -10.30 16.82 -5.99
CA GLU A 112 -9.12 17.44 -6.63
C GLU A 112 -8.81 16.82 -7.99
N LEU A 113 -8.97 15.50 -8.13
CA LEU A 113 -8.87 14.79 -9.40
C LEU A 113 -9.86 15.35 -10.43
N ARG A 114 -11.16 15.44 -10.09
CA ARG A 114 -12.18 15.96 -11.00
C ARG A 114 -11.92 17.41 -11.40
N ASP A 115 -11.50 18.24 -10.44
CA ASP A 115 -11.14 19.64 -10.69
C ASP A 115 -10.00 19.74 -11.72
N ARG A 116 -8.90 18.99 -11.51
CA ARG A 116 -7.76 18.97 -12.44
C ARG A 116 -8.10 18.45 -13.82
N LEU A 117 -8.94 17.41 -13.91
CA LEU A 117 -9.45 16.92 -15.19
C LEU A 117 -10.25 18.01 -15.92
N SER A 118 -11.06 18.80 -15.19
CA SER A 118 -11.83 19.91 -15.79
C SER A 118 -10.94 21.06 -16.29
N LEU A 119 -9.77 21.25 -15.68
CA LEU A 119 -8.75 22.21 -16.11
C LEU A 119 -7.91 21.73 -17.31
N GLY A 120 -8.15 20.50 -17.78
CA GLY A 120 -7.44 19.91 -18.92
C GLY A 120 -6.03 19.41 -18.57
N GLU A 121 -5.72 19.20 -17.28
CA GLU A 121 -4.47 18.54 -16.91
C GLU A 121 -4.42 17.11 -17.47
N LYS A 122 -3.22 16.69 -17.90
CA LYS A 122 -2.99 15.35 -18.44
C LYS A 122 -3.27 14.29 -17.37
N ARG A 123 -3.92 13.19 -17.79
CA ARG A 123 -4.38 12.14 -16.87
C ARG A 123 -3.21 11.43 -16.20
N GLU A 124 -2.16 11.16 -16.95
CA GLU A 124 -0.90 10.57 -16.51
C GLU A 124 -0.23 11.40 -15.41
N ASP A 125 -0.24 12.73 -15.55
CA ASP A 125 0.34 13.66 -14.57
C ASP A 125 -0.47 13.67 -13.27
N ILE A 126 -1.80 13.70 -13.38
CA ILE A 126 -2.69 13.60 -12.21
C ILE A 126 -2.47 12.26 -11.49
N LEU A 127 -2.43 11.15 -12.24
CA LEU A 127 -2.20 9.82 -11.66
C LEU A 127 -0.86 9.70 -10.96
N ALA A 128 0.23 10.21 -11.54
CA ALA A 128 1.53 10.23 -10.89
C ALA A 128 1.50 11.00 -9.57
N GLY A 129 0.77 12.12 -9.53
CA GLY A 129 0.51 12.88 -8.31
C GLY A 129 -0.25 12.09 -7.23
N LEU A 130 -1.30 11.36 -7.63
CA LEU A 130 -2.11 10.53 -6.72
C LEU A 130 -1.33 9.33 -6.18
N HIS A 131 -0.52 8.65 -7.02
CA HIS A 131 0.40 7.60 -6.58
C HIS A 131 1.40 8.16 -5.57
N ARG A 132 1.96 9.35 -5.84
CA ARG A 132 2.86 10.03 -4.93
C ARG A 132 2.21 10.29 -3.55
N ALA A 133 0.92 10.64 -3.52
CA ALA A 133 0.19 10.85 -2.27
C ALA A 133 0.05 9.57 -1.42
N ILE A 134 -0.14 8.41 -2.06
CA ILE A 134 -0.14 7.09 -1.39
C ILE A 134 1.23 6.79 -0.81
N ILE A 135 2.29 6.92 -1.62
CA ILE A 135 3.66 6.58 -1.21
C ILE A 135 4.13 7.44 -0.03
N LEU A 136 3.77 8.72 0.04
CA LEU A 136 4.08 9.56 1.20
C LEU A 136 3.52 9.00 2.51
N ARG A 137 2.34 8.37 2.48
CA ARG A 137 1.77 7.71 3.66
C ARG A 137 2.50 6.43 4.01
N ALA A 138 2.81 5.61 3.00
CA ALA A 138 3.57 4.38 3.18
C ALA A 138 4.94 4.68 3.83
N ILE A 139 5.65 5.70 3.35
CA ILE A 139 6.93 6.16 3.93
C ILE A 139 6.74 6.60 5.39
N SER A 140 5.66 7.31 5.71
CA SER A 140 5.36 7.71 7.10
C SER A 140 5.15 6.51 8.02
N ILE A 141 4.47 5.46 7.55
CA ILE A 141 4.26 4.21 8.29
C ILE A 141 5.60 3.48 8.50
N ILE A 142 6.39 3.34 7.43
CA ILE A 142 7.71 2.70 7.47
C ILE A 142 8.63 3.43 8.46
N SER A 143 8.70 4.76 8.39
CA SER A 143 9.51 5.57 9.28
C SER A 143 9.16 5.35 10.76
N ARG A 144 7.87 5.28 11.10
CA ARG A 144 7.44 4.99 12.49
C ARG A 144 7.69 3.54 12.91
N SER A 145 7.75 2.60 11.97
CA SER A 145 8.03 1.19 12.28
C SER A 145 9.50 0.91 12.57
N GLY A 146 10.42 1.76 12.09
CA GLY A 146 11.87 1.57 12.26
C GLY A 146 12.71 2.11 11.10
N GLY A 147 12.09 2.59 10.03
CA GLY A 147 12.78 3.02 8.81
C GLY A 147 13.03 1.87 7.84
N ILE A 148 13.90 2.10 6.86
CA ILE A 148 14.35 1.10 5.90
C ILE A 148 15.80 0.77 6.25
N THR A 149 16.08 -0.51 6.46
CA THR A 149 17.45 -1.02 6.59
C THR A 149 17.62 -2.23 5.70
N ASN A 150 18.82 -2.40 5.13
CA ASN A 150 19.13 -3.49 4.20
C ASN A 150 18.09 -3.60 3.06
N GLU A 151 17.58 -4.81 2.82
CA GLU A 151 16.65 -5.08 1.74
C GLU A 151 15.20 -4.78 2.16
N PHE A 152 14.49 -4.15 1.23
CA PHE A 152 13.10 -3.75 1.35
C PHE A 152 12.25 -4.60 0.42
N THR A 153 11.19 -5.21 0.95
CA THR A 153 10.25 -6.01 0.17
C THR A 153 8.86 -5.39 0.21
N PHE A 154 8.26 -5.18 -0.97
CA PHE A 154 6.90 -4.68 -1.12
C PHE A 154 5.96 -5.85 -1.45
N THR A 155 4.89 -6.01 -0.67
CA THR A 155 3.89 -7.06 -0.78
C THR A 155 2.47 -6.48 -0.75
N GLY A 156 1.48 -7.35 -0.91
CA GLY A 156 0.07 -6.98 -0.99
C GLY A 156 -0.38 -6.77 -2.44
N GLY A 157 -1.69 -6.61 -2.65
CA GLY A 157 -2.26 -6.52 -4.00
C GLY A 157 -2.00 -5.19 -4.73
N VAL A 158 -1.40 -4.20 -4.05
CA VAL A 158 -1.02 -2.90 -4.62
C VAL A 158 0.43 -2.89 -5.12
N ALA A 159 1.26 -3.86 -4.72
CA ALA A 159 2.63 -4.00 -5.22
C ALA A 159 2.65 -4.39 -6.70
#